data_AF-A0A3M2ED55-F1
#
_entry.id   AF-A0A3M2ED55-F1
#
_cell.length_a   1.000
_cell.length_b   1.000
_cell.length_c   1.000
_cell.angle_alpha   90.00
_cell.angle_beta   90.00
_cell.angle_gamma   90.00
#
_symmetry.space_group_name_H-M   'P 1'
#
loop_
_entity.id
_entity.type
_entity.pdbx_description
1 polymer ?
#
loop_
_entity_poly.entity_id
_entity_poly.type
_entity_poly.pdbx_seq_one_letter_code
_entity_poly.pdbx_strand_id
1 'polypeptide(L)'
;MRKAPDSAQSLQENARGAVDDFAQAEPQPPQPDQIPRAFFVTRHPGAVEWARRHGIEAEAVHHLDPSAIRPGDTVIGTLPVHLAAEVCARRGRYLHLVLDLPPEARGRDLSAEEMDRHGARLQECQVSMKER
;
A
#
# COMPACT_ATOMS: atom_id res chain seq x y z
N MET A 1 68.99 -5.36 -21.20
CA MET A 1 67.92 -4.52 -21.81
C MET A 1 66.57 -4.92 -21.24
N ARG A 2 65.97 -4.11 -20.36
CA ARG A 2 64.62 -4.30 -19.83
C ARG A 2 63.66 -3.49 -20.71
N LYS A 3 62.72 -4.14 -21.39
CA LYS A 3 61.56 -3.47 -22.00
C LYS A 3 60.52 -3.28 -20.90
N ALA A 4 60.27 -2.03 -20.52
CA ALA A 4 59.15 -1.65 -19.66
C ALA A 4 57.88 -1.56 -20.53
N PRO A 5 56.75 -2.17 -20.15
CA PRO A 5 55.51 -2.01 -20.88
C PRO A 5 54.77 -0.73 -20.48
N ASP A 6 54.39 -0.01 -21.54
CA ASP A 6 53.29 0.93 -21.77
C ASP A 6 52.43 1.41 -20.58
N SER A 7 52.58 2.69 -20.26
CA SER A 7 51.83 3.49 -19.29
C SER A 7 50.40 3.85 -19.73
N ALA A 8 49.72 3.02 -20.54
CA ALA A 8 48.42 3.37 -21.13
C ALA A 8 47.29 2.37 -20.86
N GLN A 9 47.52 1.26 -20.17
CA GLN A 9 46.49 0.24 -19.91
C GLN A 9 45.82 0.28 -18.52
N SER A 10 46.28 1.15 -17.62
CA SER A 10 45.85 1.09 -16.21
C SER A 10 44.61 1.93 -15.84
N LEU A 11 43.79 2.37 -16.80
CA LEU A 11 42.68 3.31 -16.51
C LEU A 11 41.30 2.95 -17.11
N GLN A 12 41.09 1.75 -17.67
CA GLN A 12 39.79 1.38 -18.27
C GLN A 12 39.29 -0.04 -17.94
N GLU A 13 39.63 -0.58 -16.78
CA GLU A 13 39.15 -1.90 -16.31
C GLU A 13 38.25 -1.85 -15.07
N ASN A 14 37.50 -0.76 -14.86
CA ASN A 14 36.52 -0.64 -13.76
C ASN A 14 35.07 -0.49 -14.26
N ALA A 15 34.67 -1.20 -15.32
CA ALA A 15 33.35 -1.00 -15.96
C ALA A 15 32.49 -2.26 -16.12
N ARG A 16 32.70 -3.35 -15.36
CA ARG A 16 31.89 -4.59 -15.54
C ARG A 16 31.46 -5.34 -14.27
N GLY A 17 31.49 -4.71 -13.09
CA GLY A 17 31.22 -5.41 -11.83
C GLY A 17 29.93 -5.06 -11.06
N ALA A 18 29.09 -4.14 -11.55
CA ALA A 18 28.04 -3.56 -10.71
C ALA A 18 26.74 -3.22 -11.47
N VAL A 19 26.22 -4.14 -12.28
CA VAL A 19 24.89 -3.98 -12.91
C VAL A 19 23.95 -5.17 -12.74
N ASP A 20 24.32 -6.21 -11.98
CA ASP A 20 23.54 -7.45 -11.86
C ASP A 20 23.10 -7.79 -10.43
N ASP A 21 22.73 -6.79 -9.61
CA ASP A 21 22.24 -7.04 -8.23
C ASP A 21 20.82 -6.49 -7.94
N PHE A 22 20.13 -5.93 -8.94
CA PHE A 22 18.75 -5.44 -8.80
C PHE A 22 17.68 -6.30 -9.49
N ALA A 23 18.07 -7.41 -10.11
CA ALA A 23 17.20 -8.21 -10.98
C ALA A 23 16.59 -9.47 -10.33
N GLN A 24 16.72 -9.65 -9.01
CA GLN A 24 16.20 -10.84 -8.32
C GLN A 24 15.55 -10.47 -6.96
N ALA A 25 14.64 -9.50 -6.94
CA ALA A 25 13.58 -9.53 -5.94
C ALA A 25 12.50 -10.49 -6.46
N GLU A 26 12.79 -11.79 -6.44
CA GLU A 26 11.75 -12.79 -6.62
C GLU A 26 10.67 -12.54 -5.55
N PRO A 27 9.37 -12.49 -5.91
CA PRO A 27 8.32 -12.38 -4.91
C PRO A 27 8.44 -13.58 -3.96
N GLN A 28 8.91 -13.30 -2.74
CA GLN A 28 9.12 -14.31 -1.70
C GLN A 28 7.88 -15.19 -1.61
N PRO A 29 7.99 -16.52 -1.77
CA PRO A 29 6.84 -17.42 -1.70
C PRO A 29 6.10 -17.19 -0.38
N PRO A 30 4.76 -17.19 -0.38
CA PRO A 30 3.97 -16.88 0.81
C PRO A 30 4.34 -17.87 1.91
N GLN A 31 4.92 -17.38 3.00
CA GLN A 31 5.24 -18.21 4.14
C GLN A 31 3.93 -18.61 4.85
N PRO A 32 3.66 -19.92 5.04
CA PRO A 32 2.36 -20.44 5.48
C PRO A 32 2.00 -20.17 6.95
N ASP A 33 2.81 -19.38 7.66
CA ASP A 33 2.67 -19.04 9.09
C ASP A 33 2.31 -17.57 9.35
N GLN A 34 2.12 -16.75 8.32
CA GLN A 34 1.88 -15.32 8.52
C GLN A 34 0.43 -15.01 8.89
N ILE A 35 0.26 -14.36 10.04
CA ILE A 35 -1.02 -13.85 10.53
C ILE A 35 -1.53 -12.79 9.54
N PRO A 36 -2.83 -12.82 9.18
CA PRO A 36 -3.42 -11.81 8.30
C PRO A 36 -3.19 -10.40 8.85
N ARG A 37 -2.75 -9.49 7.98
CA ARG A 37 -2.48 -8.10 8.35
C ARG A 37 -3.72 -7.24 8.09
N ALA A 38 -3.89 -6.20 8.89
CA ALA A 38 -4.91 -5.18 8.69
C ALA A 38 -4.24 -3.84 8.43
N PHE A 39 -4.54 -3.21 7.30
CA PHE A 39 -4.03 -1.91 6.89
C PHE A 39 -5.17 -0.91 6.89
N PHE A 40 -4.95 0.28 7.47
CA PHE A 40 -5.87 1.40 7.37
C PHE A 40 -5.24 2.54 6.58
N VAL A 41 -5.68 2.67 5.33
CA VAL A 41 -5.09 3.60 4.36
C VAL A 41 -5.73 4.96 4.53
N THR A 42 -5.03 5.87 5.21
CA THR A 42 -5.50 7.24 5.44
C THR A 42 -4.34 8.18 5.71
N ARG A 43 -4.50 9.43 5.28
CA ARG A 43 -3.64 10.56 5.64
C ARG A 43 -4.29 11.50 6.67
N HIS A 44 -5.55 11.23 7.05
CA HIS A 44 -6.36 12.12 7.87
C HIS A 44 -6.28 11.72 9.34
N PRO A 45 -5.79 12.60 10.24
CA PRO A 45 -5.66 12.27 11.66
C PRO A 45 -7.00 11.97 12.32
N GLY A 46 -8.08 12.63 11.89
CA GLY A 46 -9.44 12.35 12.39
C GLY A 46 -9.91 10.93 12.08
N ALA A 47 -9.54 10.37 10.93
CA ALA A 47 -9.86 9.00 10.58
C ALA A 47 -9.11 7.99 11.46
N VAL A 48 -7.83 8.23 11.73
CA VAL A 48 -7.02 7.38 12.64
C VAL A 48 -7.62 7.38 14.05
N GLU A 49 -7.97 8.55 14.56
CA GLU A 49 -8.61 8.67 15.88
C GLU A 49 -10.00 8.02 15.89
N TRP A 50 -10.79 8.20 14.83
CA TRP A 50 -12.09 7.53 14.68
C TRP A 50 -11.94 6.01 14.74
N ALA A 51 -10.97 5.46 14.01
CA ALA A 51 -10.71 4.02 13.98
C ALA A 51 -10.29 3.50 15.36
N ARG A 52 -9.42 4.23 16.07
CA ARG A 52 -9.02 3.91 17.44
C ARG A 52 -10.21 3.89 18.40
N ARG A 53 -11.12 4.87 18.32
CA ARG A 53 -12.34 4.95 19.14
C ARG A 53 -13.29 3.78 18.90
N HIS A 54 -13.29 3.23 17.68
CA HIS A 54 -14.13 2.09 17.29
C HIS A 54 -13.45 0.73 17.48
N GLY A 55 -12.26 0.68 18.10
CA GLY A 55 -11.54 -0.58 18.35
C GLY A 55 -11.03 -1.24 17.07
N ILE A 56 -10.79 -0.47 16.01
CA ILE A 56 -10.22 -0.99 14.76
C ILE A 56 -8.71 -1.13 14.94
N GLU A 57 -8.26 -2.39 15.03
CA GLU A 57 -6.85 -2.74 15.11
C GLU A 57 -6.28 -2.91 13.69
N ALA A 58 -5.70 -1.83 13.16
CA ALA A 58 -5.07 -1.82 11.84
C ALA A 58 -3.87 -0.87 11.82
N GLU A 59 -2.86 -1.23 11.03
CA GLU A 59 -1.69 -0.40 10.77
C GLU A 59 -2.08 0.80 9.89
N ALA A 60 -2.00 2.01 10.44
CA ALA A 60 -2.28 3.23 9.68
C ALA A 60 -1.15 3.53 8.70
N VAL A 61 -1.47 3.56 7.40
CA VAL A 61 -0.50 3.81 6.32
C VAL A 61 -0.98 4.92 5.41
N HIS A 62 -0.05 5.75 4.93
CA HIS A 62 -0.36 6.83 3.98
C HIS A 62 -0.49 6.34 2.55
N HIS A 63 0.24 5.28 2.21
CA HIS A 63 0.27 4.67 0.91
C HIS A 63 0.20 3.15 1.08
N LEU A 64 -0.61 2.53 0.24
CA LEU A 64 -0.66 1.08 0.13
C LEU A 64 -0.14 0.72 -1.26
N ASP A 65 0.90 -0.10 -1.29
CA ASP A 65 1.24 -0.87 -2.48
C ASP A 65 0.37 -2.14 -2.48
N PRO A 66 -0.62 -2.26 -3.39
CA PRO A 66 -1.46 -3.45 -3.44
C PRO A 66 -0.64 -4.71 -3.77
N SER A 67 0.57 -4.57 -4.32
CA SER A 67 1.44 -5.69 -4.63
C SER A 67 1.84 -6.52 -3.41
N ALA A 68 1.89 -5.87 -2.24
CA ALA A 68 2.21 -6.49 -0.96
C ALA A 68 1.05 -7.25 -0.32
N ILE A 69 -0.18 -7.10 -0.82
CA ILE A 69 -1.37 -7.73 -0.25
C ILE A 69 -1.38 -9.22 -0.49
N ARG A 70 -1.62 -9.97 0.59
CA ARG A 70 -1.73 -11.42 0.58
C ARG A 70 -3.18 -11.86 0.82
N PRO A 71 -3.53 -13.10 0.41
CA PRO A 71 -4.84 -13.66 0.72
C PRO A 71 -5.15 -13.60 2.21
N GLY A 72 -6.31 -13.05 2.57
CA GLY A 72 -6.75 -12.91 3.96
C GLY A 72 -6.40 -11.56 4.61
N ASP A 73 -5.46 -10.80 4.05
CA ASP A 73 -5.18 -9.43 4.54
C ASP A 73 -6.43 -8.56 4.41
N THR A 74 -6.59 -7.62 5.33
CA THR A 74 -7.69 -6.66 5.34
C THR A 74 -7.17 -5.26 5.05
N VAL A 75 -7.80 -4.58 4.10
CA VAL A 75 -7.48 -3.22 3.71
C VAL A 75 -8.69 -2.35 3.97
N ILE A 76 -8.51 -1.31 4.76
CA ILE A 76 -9.56 -0.42 5.25
C ILE A 76 -9.29 0.98 4.71
N GLY A 77 -10.33 1.69 4.26
CA GLY A 77 -10.26 3.13 3.96
C GLY A 77 -10.91 3.51 2.64
N THR A 78 -10.45 4.64 2.09
CA THR A 78 -10.96 5.19 0.82
C THR A 78 -9.86 5.11 -0.23
N LEU A 79 -9.85 4.01 -0.97
CA LEU A 79 -8.89 3.78 -2.05
C LEU A 79 -9.44 4.21 -3.41
N PRO A 80 -8.58 4.69 -4.32
CA PRO A 80 -8.88 4.69 -5.75
C PRO A 80 -9.41 3.32 -6.20
N VAL A 81 -10.46 3.32 -7.04
CA VAL A 81 -11.19 2.11 -7.45
C VAL A 81 -10.27 1.04 -8.06
N HIS A 82 -9.22 1.44 -8.78
CA HIS A 82 -8.25 0.51 -9.34
C HIS A 82 -7.40 -0.21 -8.30
N LEU A 83 -7.00 0.46 -7.22
CA LEU A 83 -6.28 -0.18 -6.12
C LEU A 83 -7.20 -1.12 -5.34
N ALA A 84 -8.44 -0.71 -5.08
CA ALA A 84 -9.43 -1.57 -4.44
C ALA A 84 -9.70 -2.86 -5.25
N ALA A 85 -9.76 -2.74 -6.58
CA ALA A 85 -9.90 -3.89 -7.47
C ALA A 85 -8.68 -4.83 -7.37
N GLU A 86 -7.47 -4.30 -7.29
CA GLU A 86 -6.25 -5.10 -7.16
C GLU A 86 -6.19 -5.84 -5.80
N VAL A 87 -6.57 -5.17 -4.70
CA VAL A 87 -6.72 -5.81 -3.38
C VAL A 87 -7.67 -7.01 -3.47
N CYS A 88 -8.85 -6.81 -4.07
CA CYS A 88 -9.84 -7.88 -4.23
C CYS A 88 -9.32 -9.01 -5.13
N ALA A 89 -8.62 -8.71 -6.22
CA ALA A 89 -8.03 -9.70 -7.12
C ALA A 89 -6.98 -10.58 -6.41
N ARG A 90 -6.28 -10.02 -5.42
CA ARG A 90 -5.29 -10.72 -4.57
C ARG A 90 -5.92 -11.50 -3.42
N ARG A 91 -7.26 -11.57 -3.34
CA ARG A 91 -8.02 -12.18 -2.25
C ARG A 91 -7.79 -11.49 -0.90
N GLY A 92 -7.41 -10.22 -0.93
CA GLY A 92 -7.51 -9.34 0.23
C GLY A 92 -8.97 -8.92 0.43
N ARG A 93 -9.34 -8.65 1.68
CA ARG A 93 -10.64 -8.10 2.05
C ARG A 93 -10.56 -6.58 2.00
N TYR A 94 -11.49 -5.94 1.32
CA TYR A 94 -11.55 -4.48 1.25
C TYR A 94 -12.76 -3.95 2.03
N LEU A 95 -12.50 -3.15 3.06
CA LEU A 95 -13.51 -2.43 3.84
C LEU A 95 -13.45 -0.95 3.48
N HIS A 96 -14.46 -0.47 2.75
CA HIS A 96 -14.56 0.93 2.39
C HIS A 96 -15.06 1.77 3.56
N LEU A 97 -14.42 2.91 3.80
CA LEU A 97 -14.90 3.91 4.76
C LEU A 97 -15.98 4.76 4.10
N VAL A 98 -17.23 4.57 4.51
CA VAL A 98 -18.39 5.29 4.01
C VAL A 98 -18.76 6.39 4.99
N LEU A 99 -19.00 7.61 4.47
CA LEU A 99 -19.57 8.73 5.21
C LEU A 99 -20.71 9.35 4.41
N ASP A 100 -21.80 9.73 5.09
CA ASP A 100 -22.95 10.38 4.50
C ASP A 100 -22.77 11.91 4.56
N LEU A 101 -21.84 12.41 3.75
CA LEU A 101 -21.45 13.82 3.75
C LEU A 101 -22.38 14.70 2.90
N PRO A 102 -23.00 15.75 3.48
CA PRO A 102 -23.66 16.78 2.70
C PRO A 102 -22.62 17.53 1.85
N PRO A 103 -23.02 18.13 0.71
CA PRO A 103 -22.09 18.79 -0.22
C PRO A 103 -21.13 19.78 0.45
N GLU A 104 -21.59 20.50 1.48
CA GLU A 104 -20.87 21.54 2.19
C GLU A 104 -19.79 20.99 3.14
N ALA A 105 -19.88 19.72 3.50
CA ALA A 105 -18.92 19.03 4.37
C ALA A 105 -17.85 18.25 3.58
N ARG A 106 -18.01 18.12 2.25
CA ARG A 106 -17.05 17.39 1.40
C ARG A 106 -15.75 18.17 1.25
N GLY A 107 -14.64 17.44 1.11
CA GLY A 107 -13.31 18.03 0.90
C GLY A 107 -12.71 18.74 2.11
N ARG A 108 -13.37 18.69 3.27
CA ARG A 108 -12.86 19.20 4.55
C ARG A 108 -12.22 18.07 5.35
N ASP A 109 -11.24 18.43 6.17
CA ASP A 109 -10.77 17.53 7.22
C ASP A 109 -11.83 17.42 8.30
N LEU A 110 -12.20 16.18 8.65
CA LEU A 110 -13.20 15.87 9.67
C LEU A 110 -12.48 15.32 10.90
N SER A 111 -12.89 15.78 12.08
CA SER A 111 -12.57 15.15 13.37
C SER A 111 -13.32 13.82 13.53
N ALA A 112 -12.87 12.98 14.46
CA ALA A 112 -13.54 11.71 14.76
C ALA A 112 -15.02 11.89 15.15
N GLU A 113 -15.35 12.93 15.93
CA GLU A 113 -16.73 13.26 16.29
C GLU A 113 -17.58 13.69 15.08
N GLU A 114 -16.98 14.43 14.14
CA GLU A 114 -17.68 14.79 12.91
C GLU A 114 -17.89 13.56 12.03
N MET A 115 -16.92 12.65 11.96
CA MET A 115 -17.08 11.37 11.26
C MET A 115 -18.25 10.56 11.83
N ASP A 116 -18.37 10.46 13.15
CA ASP A 116 -19.51 9.80 13.80
C ASP A 116 -20.83 10.49 13.47
N ARG A 117 -20.86 11.83 13.53
CA ARG A 117 -22.04 12.63 13.18
C ARG A 117 -22.46 12.43 11.72
N HIS A 118 -21.50 12.18 10.83
CA HIS A 118 -21.72 11.92 9.42
C HIS A 118 -21.87 10.43 9.08
N GLY A 119 -22.15 9.58 10.08
CA GLY A 119 -22.47 8.17 9.85
C GLY A 119 -21.30 7.34 9.32
N ALA A 120 -20.08 7.69 9.73
CA ALA A 120 -18.89 6.94 9.36
C ALA A 120 -19.04 5.46 9.71
N ARG A 121 -18.82 4.60 8.73
CA ARG A 121 -18.93 3.15 8.88
C ARG A 121 -17.99 2.44 7.91
N LEU A 122 -17.60 1.22 8.27
CA LEU A 122 -16.89 0.32 7.37
C LEU A 122 -17.87 -0.58 6.64
N GLN A 123 -17.74 -0.68 5.32
CA GLN A 123 -18.54 -1.57 4.50
C GLN A 123 -17.64 -2.45 3.63
N GLU A 124 -17.83 -3.77 3.72
CA GLU A 124 -17.09 -4.70 2.86
C GLU A 124 -17.54 -4.54 1.40
N CYS A 125 -16.57 -4.34 0.52
CA CYS A 125 -16.79 -4.06 -0.89
C CYS A 125 -15.95 -5.02 -1.73
N GLN A 126 -16.59 -5.65 -2.71
CA GLN A 126 -15.90 -6.41 -3.75
C GLN A 126 -15.85 -5.57 -5.03
N VAL A 127 -14.63 -5.28 -5.49
CA VAL A 127 -14.39 -4.43 -6.66
C VAL A 127 -13.67 -5.23 -7.74
N SER A 128 -14.13 -5.12 -8.99
CA SER A 128 -13.50 -5.76 -10.15
C SER A 128 -13.53 -4.81 -11.34
N MET A 129 -12.43 -4.74 -12.09
CA MET A 129 -12.40 -4.03 -13.36
C MET A 129 -13.15 -4.82 -14.43
N LYS A 130 -13.80 -4.11 -15.35
CA LYS A 130 -14.42 -4.70 -16.54
C LYS A 130 -13.69 -4.22 -17.78
N GLU A 131 -13.35 -5.16 -18.64
CA GLU A 131 -12.88 -4.85 -20.00
C GLU A 131 -14.05 -4.33 -20.84
N ARG A 132 -13.74 -3.45 -21.80
CA ARG A 132 -14.70 -2.77 -22.67
C ARG A 132 -14.71 -3.40 -24.06
#